data_AF-A0A8B8L4C0-F1
#
_entry.id   AF-A0A8B8L4C0-F1
#
_cell.length_a   1.000
_cell.length_b   1.000
_cell.length_c   1.000
_cell.angle_alpha   90.00
_cell.angle_beta   90.00
_cell.angle_gamma   90.00
#
_symmetry.space_group_name_H-M   'P 1'
#
loop_
_entity.id
_entity.type
_entity.pdbx_description
1 polymer ?
#
loop_
_entity_poly.entity_id
_entity_poly.type
_entity_poly.pdbx_seq_one_letter_code
_entity_poly.pdbx_strand_id
1 'polypeptide(L)'
;MDSDKQKLFNRMKPFIGVVFLQFGYAGMDILSKAALNKGMSNYVLVVYRHVFAFVVMAPFALILEKKVRPKMTFSIFMKIVALSFLEPVIDQNLYFLGMKYTTATFAVSMYNVLPAITFVMAFILRLEKIKIKSRRSQAKVVGTLATVAGAMVMTLIKGPVLNLFGIHGSNPHNPQHGGVNLQHAIKGSVMITIGCFSCACFMILQALTIEAYPAELSLTAWICLFGTVEGGIVALIMERRNLSVWSLKWDTKLLAAVYSGIVCSGMAYYIQGAVMKTRGPVFVTTFNPLCMVIVAIMGSFFLAEQISLGRVIGAIVIILGLYLVVWGKSNDYESPCPTTKEHTLPDKQTVDESNSIEEHSNHEVISLSNLGAGNIARDEQV
;
A
#
# COMPACT_ATOMS: atom_id res chain seq x y z
N MET A 1 -3.99 -29.88 -16.61
CA MET A 1 -4.74 -28.61 -16.83
C MET A 1 -4.96 -27.81 -15.54
N ASP A 2 -4.94 -28.41 -14.35
CA ASP A 2 -5.16 -27.69 -13.08
C ASP A 2 -3.94 -26.91 -12.54
N SER A 3 -2.73 -27.45 -12.70
CA SER A 3 -1.50 -26.82 -12.15
C SER A 3 -1.21 -25.44 -12.76
N ASP A 4 -1.38 -25.28 -14.07
CA ASP A 4 -1.10 -24.00 -14.75
C ASP A 4 -2.14 -22.93 -14.43
N LYS A 5 -3.42 -23.32 -14.30
CA LYS A 5 -4.49 -22.42 -13.86
C LYS A 5 -4.27 -21.96 -12.42
N GLN A 6 -3.83 -22.85 -11.53
CA GLN A 6 -3.55 -22.49 -10.14
C GLN A 6 -2.31 -21.61 -9.99
N LYS A 7 -1.25 -21.86 -10.76
CA LYS A 7 -0.08 -20.97 -10.86
C LYS A 7 -0.47 -19.59 -11.39
N LEU A 8 -1.29 -19.53 -12.44
CA LEU A 8 -1.80 -18.27 -13.00
C LEU A 8 -2.65 -17.51 -11.97
N PHE A 9 -3.57 -18.20 -11.28
CA PHE A 9 -4.39 -17.59 -10.24
C PHE A 9 -3.55 -17.01 -9.10
N ASN A 10 -2.58 -17.77 -8.58
CA ASN A 10 -1.66 -17.29 -7.54
C ASN A 10 -0.84 -16.08 -7.99
N ARG A 11 -0.49 -16.01 -9.28
CA ARG A 11 0.22 -14.87 -9.87
C ARG A 11 -0.67 -13.63 -10.01
N MET A 12 -1.95 -13.81 -10.36
CA MET A 12 -2.93 -12.74 -10.53
C MET A 12 -3.53 -12.24 -9.20
N LYS A 13 -3.61 -13.09 -8.18
CA LYS A 13 -4.25 -12.80 -6.90
C LYS A 13 -3.81 -11.46 -6.26
N PRO A 14 -2.51 -11.11 -6.19
CA PRO A 14 -2.10 -9.82 -5.65
C PRO A 14 -2.56 -8.62 -6.48
N PHE A 15 -2.65 -8.77 -7.81
CA PHE A 15 -3.13 -7.72 -8.71
C PHE A 15 -4.64 -7.50 -8.56
N ILE A 16 -5.41 -8.59 -8.51
CA ILE A 16 -6.87 -8.54 -8.27
C ILE A 16 -7.14 -7.88 -6.91
N GLY A 17 -6.38 -8.27 -5.89
CA GLY A 17 -6.46 -7.69 -4.55
C GLY A 17 -6.26 -6.18 -4.56
N VAL A 18 -5.13 -5.69 -5.10
CA VAL A 18 -4.88 -4.23 -5.11
C VAL A 18 -5.89 -3.47 -5.97
N VAL A 19 -6.33 -4.00 -7.12
CA VAL A 19 -7.37 -3.36 -7.93
C VAL A 19 -8.68 -3.25 -7.16
N PHE A 20 -9.09 -4.31 -6.46
CA PHE A 20 -10.26 -4.28 -5.58
C PHE A 20 -10.12 -3.19 -4.50
N LEU A 21 -8.93 -3.01 -3.91
CA LEU A 21 -8.68 -1.93 -2.94
C LEU A 21 -8.90 -0.55 -3.55
N GLN A 22 -8.45 -0.32 -4.80
CA GLN A 22 -8.62 0.99 -5.44
C GLN A 22 -10.09 1.32 -5.70
N PHE A 23 -10.92 0.34 -6.09
CA PHE A 23 -12.37 0.52 -6.17
C PHE A 23 -12.98 0.80 -4.79
N GLY A 24 -12.55 0.05 -3.77
CA GLY A 24 -12.97 0.24 -2.39
C GLY A 24 -12.73 1.69 -1.92
N TYR A 25 -11.49 2.16 -2.09
CA TYR A 25 -11.07 3.51 -1.72
C TYR A 25 -11.82 4.59 -2.50
N ALA A 26 -12.03 4.40 -3.81
CA ALA A 26 -12.78 5.36 -4.61
C ALA A 26 -14.22 5.56 -4.11
N GLY A 27 -14.91 4.46 -3.76
CA GLY A 27 -16.24 4.54 -3.15
C GLY A 27 -16.22 5.26 -1.79
N MET A 28 -15.16 5.04 -1.00
CA MET A 28 -15.00 5.70 0.30
C MET A 28 -14.78 7.20 0.13
N ASP A 29 -13.99 7.65 -0.84
CA ASP A 29 -13.73 9.08 -1.04
C ASP A 29 -15.01 9.85 -1.34
N ILE A 30 -15.86 9.30 -2.22
CA ILE A 30 -17.16 9.89 -2.58
C ILE A 30 -18.10 9.92 -1.39
N LEU A 31 -18.26 8.78 -0.70
CA LEU A 31 -19.20 8.64 0.39
C LEU A 31 -18.77 9.43 1.63
N SER A 32 -17.47 9.46 1.92
CA SER A 32 -16.90 10.26 3.01
C SER A 32 -17.01 11.74 2.69
N LYS A 33 -16.73 12.18 1.46
CA LYS A 33 -16.95 13.57 1.07
C LYS A 33 -18.41 13.99 1.22
N ALA A 34 -19.35 13.14 0.80
CA ALA A 34 -20.78 13.40 0.98
C ALA A 34 -21.16 13.51 2.47
N ALA A 35 -20.64 12.64 3.33
CA ALA A 35 -20.89 12.68 4.76
C ALA A 35 -20.26 13.92 5.44
N LEU A 36 -19.02 14.27 5.10
CA LEU A 36 -18.31 15.44 5.60
C LEU A 36 -19.02 16.74 5.21
N ASN A 37 -19.52 16.83 3.96
CA ASN A 37 -20.30 17.98 3.50
C ASN A 37 -21.63 18.13 4.26
N LYS A 38 -22.21 17.04 4.77
CA LYS A 38 -23.39 17.05 5.67
C LYS A 38 -23.03 17.25 7.15
N GLY A 39 -21.83 17.75 7.43
CA GLY A 39 -21.38 18.11 8.78
C GLY A 39 -20.95 16.93 9.64
N MET A 40 -20.59 15.78 9.07
CA MET A 40 -19.92 14.73 9.84
C MET A 40 -18.53 15.22 10.30
N SER A 41 -18.16 14.95 11.55
CA SER A 41 -16.80 15.17 12.02
C SER A 41 -15.88 14.10 11.43
N ASN A 42 -14.72 14.50 10.87
CA ASN A 42 -13.73 13.57 10.35
C ASN A 42 -13.17 12.67 11.46
N TYR A 43 -12.98 13.21 12.68
CA TYR A 43 -12.45 12.45 13.81
C TYR A 43 -13.39 11.31 14.18
N VAL A 44 -14.69 11.60 14.29
CA VAL A 44 -15.71 10.60 14.61
C VAL A 44 -15.89 9.59 13.48
N LEU A 45 -15.83 10.02 12.21
CA LEU A 45 -15.86 9.11 11.06
C LEU A 45 -14.74 8.08 11.13
N VAL A 46 -13.51 8.53 11.40
CA VAL A 46 -12.34 7.64 11.52
C VAL A 46 -12.52 6.67 12.69
N VAL A 47 -13.04 7.11 13.83
CA VAL A 47 -13.30 6.21 14.97
C VAL A 47 -14.31 5.13 14.59
N TYR A 48 -15.49 5.50 14.07
CA TYR A 48 -16.49 4.51 13.69
C TYR A 48 -16.01 3.57 12.58
N ARG A 49 -15.27 4.08 11.60
CA ARG A 49 -14.61 3.27 10.56
C ARG A 49 -13.82 2.13 11.19
N HIS A 50 -12.99 2.40 12.20
CA HIS A 50 -12.17 1.37 12.84
C HIS A 50 -12.95 0.50 13.82
N VAL A 51 -14.01 1.01 14.46
CA VAL A 51 -14.95 0.18 15.26
C VAL A 51 -15.57 -0.89 14.37
N PHE A 52 -16.16 -0.52 13.24
CA PHE A 52 -16.79 -1.48 12.32
C PHE A 52 -15.76 -2.46 11.75
N ALA A 53 -14.58 -1.97 11.39
CA ALA A 53 -13.49 -2.83 10.94
C ALA A 53 -13.10 -3.85 12.02
N PHE A 54 -12.91 -3.43 13.26
CA PHE A 54 -12.54 -4.32 14.37
C PHE A 54 -13.62 -5.37 14.64
N VAL A 55 -14.89 -4.94 14.75
CA VAL A 55 -16.02 -5.84 15.02
C VAL A 55 -16.15 -6.91 13.94
N VAL A 56 -15.91 -6.56 12.68
CA VAL A 56 -15.95 -7.53 11.58
C VAL A 56 -14.71 -8.42 11.56
N MET A 57 -13.51 -7.86 11.71
CA MET A 57 -12.26 -8.61 11.52
C MET A 57 -11.86 -9.46 12.73
N ALA A 58 -12.21 -9.05 13.95
CA ALA A 58 -11.81 -9.74 15.18
C ALA A 58 -12.32 -11.20 15.25
N PRO A 59 -13.59 -11.53 14.92
CA PRO A 59 -14.04 -12.91 14.87
C PRO A 59 -13.23 -13.78 13.90
N PHE A 60 -12.98 -13.30 12.68
CA PHE A 60 -12.18 -14.04 11.70
C PHE A 60 -10.74 -14.23 12.18
N ALA A 61 -10.14 -13.21 12.78
CA ALA A 61 -8.79 -13.30 13.34
C ALA A 61 -8.71 -14.32 14.50
N LEU A 62 -9.73 -14.39 15.36
CA LEU A 62 -9.78 -15.33 16.48
C LEU A 62 -10.04 -16.78 16.03
N ILE A 63 -10.78 -16.98 14.94
CA ILE A 63 -11.14 -18.32 14.45
C ILE A 63 -10.05 -18.87 13.52
N LEU A 64 -9.62 -18.08 12.53
CA LEU A 64 -8.75 -18.55 11.44
C LEU A 64 -7.27 -18.58 11.83
N GLU A 65 -6.81 -17.68 12.70
CA GLU A 65 -5.38 -17.54 13.04
C GLU A 65 -5.04 -17.99 14.46
N LYS A 66 -5.99 -18.60 15.18
CA LYS A 66 -5.80 -19.06 16.57
C LYS A 66 -4.51 -19.86 16.78
N LYS A 67 -4.17 -20.72 15.81
CA LYS A 67 -3.02 -21.64 15.88
C LYS A 67 -1.73 -21.07 15.26
N VAL A 68 -1.83 -19.99 14.49
CA VAL A 68 -0.71 -19.40 13.73
C VAL A 68 -0.16 -18.15 14.43
N ARG A 69 -0.94 -17.57 15.36
CA ARG A 69 -0.62 -16.34 16.07
C ARG A 69 0.68 -16.46 16.89
N PRO A 70 1.71 -15.65 16.61
CA PRO A 70 2.91 -15.56 17.45
C PRO A 70 2.61 -14.97 18.82
N LYS A 71 3.50 -15.22 19.79
CA LYS A 71 3.42 -14.54 21.09
C LYS A 71 3.64 -13.04 20.92
N MET A 72 2.76 -12.24 21.55
CA MET A 72 2.88 -10.79 21.53
C MET A 72 4.06 -10.35 22.40
N THR A 73 5.13 -9.85 21.79
CA THR A 73 6.24 -9.22 22.50
C THR A 73 5.99 -7.73 22.65
N PHE A 74 6.65 -7.07 23.61
CA PHE A 74 6.55 -5.62 23.78
C PHE A 74 6.96 -4.86 22.50
N SER A 75 7.98 -5.32 21.79
CA SER A 75 8.40 -4.71 20.52
C SER A 75 7.31 -4.79 19.44
N ILE A 76 6.66 -5.95 19.26
CA ILE A 76 5.58 -6.11 18.29
C ILE A 76 4.39 -5.23 18.69
N PHE A 77 4.03 -5.24 19.97
CA PHE A 77 2.98 -4.39 20.51
C PHE A 77 3.23 -2.90 20.20
N MET A 78 4.43 -2.39 20.47
CA MET A 78 4.78 -1.00 20.17
C MET A 78 4.76 -0.69 18.68
N LYS A 79 5.16 -1.63 17.81
CA LYS A 79 5.02 -1.47 16.36
C LYS A 79 3.55 -1.36 15.94
N ILE A 80 2.66 -2.15 16.53
CA ILE A 80 1.23 -2.12 16.23
C ILE A 80 0.59 -0.80 16.66
N VAL A 81 0.92 -0.31 17.86
CA VAL A 81 0.50 1.01 18.36
C VAL A 81 1.02 2.12 17.44
N ALA A 82 2.27 2.04 17.00
CA ALA A 82 2.80 3.00 16.04
C ALA A 82 2.09 2.91 14.67
N LEU A 83 1.72 1.71 14.21
CA LEU A 83 0.94 1.52 12.99
C LEU A 83 -0.44 2.17 13.09
N SER A 84 -1.17 1.98 14.18
CA SER A 84 -2.47 2.63 14.38
C SER A 84 -2.35 4.15 14.46
N PHE A 85 -1.27 4.65 15.06
CA PHE A 85 -1.07 6.08 15.16
C PHE A 85 -0.76 6.72 13.80
N LEU A 86 0.08 6.08 12.98
CA LEU A 86 0.48 6.62 11.68
C LEU A 86 -0.69 6.71 10.70
N GLU A 87 -1.42 5.62 10.47
CA GLU A 87 -2.44 5.63 9.43
C GLU A 87 -3.85 5.96 9.97
N PRO A 88 -4.47 5.15 10.86
CA PRO A 88 -5.76 5.49 11.44
C PRO A 88 -5.83 6.90 12.04
N VAL A 89 -4.84 7.31 12.83
CA VAL A 89 -4.92 8.60 13.55
C VAL A 89 -4.41 9.76 12.70
N ILE A 90 -3.16 9.74 12.23
CA ILE A 90 -2.58 10.89 11.52
C ILE A 90 -3.08 10.95 10.08
N ASP A 91 -2.80 9.93 9.27
CA ASP A 91 -3.09 9.98 7.83
C ASP A 91 -4.57 10.18 7.57
N GLN A 92 -5.45 9.31 8.08
CA GLN A 92 -6.86 9.38 7.72
C GLN A 92 -7.53 10.67 8.19
N ASN A 93 -7.19 11.19 9.37
CA ASN A 93 -7.74 12.47 9.81
C ASN A 93 -7.25 13.63 8.96
N LEU A 94 -5.96 13.70 8.65
CA LEU A 94 -5.42 14.76 7.81
C LEU A 94 -5.91 14.65 6.36
N TYR A 95 -6.08 13.44 5.85
CA TYR A 95 -6.65 13.16 4.55
C TYR A 95 -8.10 13.65 4.46
N PHE A 96 -8.97 13.23 5.38
CA PHE A 96 -10.37 13.67 5.39
C PHE A 96 -10.53 15.16 5.70
N LEU A 97 -9.70 15.72 6.59
CA LEU A 97 -9.71 17.15 6.88
C LEU A 97 -9.25 17.97 5.66
N GLY A 98 -8.19 17.53 4.97
CA GLY A 98 -7.74 18.16 3.74
C GLY A 98 -8.77 18.03 2.62
N MET A 99 -9.41 16.87 2.50
CA MET A 99 -10.53 16.65 1.58
C MET A 99 -11.73 17.55 1.91
N LYS A 100 -12.01 17.82 3.20
CA LYS A 100 -13.05 18.75 3.63
C LYS A 100 -12.77 20.18 3.14
N TYR A 101 -11.52 20.64 3.21
CA TYR A 101 -11.11 21.96 2.68
C TYR A 101 -11.03 22.02 1.16
N THR A 102 -10.99 20.87 0.48
CA THR A 102 -10.82 20.76 -0.98
C THR A 102 -11.91 19.88 -1.59
N THR A 103 -11.54 18.91 -2.44
CA THR A 103 -12.44 17.94 -3.10
C THR A 103 -11.89 16.52 -2.99
N ALA A 104 -12.73 15.52 -3.23
CA ALA A 104 -12.31 14.11 -3.29
C ALA A 104 -11.24 13.92 -4.36
N THR A 105 -11.47 14.43 -5.58
CA THR A 105 -10.51 14.37 -6.67
C THR A 105 -9.18 15.04 -6.33
N PHE A 106 -9.20 16.21 -5.70
CA PHE A 106 -7.96 16.88 -5.26
C PHE A 106 -7.18 16.02 -4.26
N ALA A 107 -7.87 15.43 -3.28
CA ALA A 107 -7.23 14.63 -2.26
C ALA A 107 -6.54 13.38 -2.81
N VAL A 108 -7.24 12.61 -3.64
CA VAL A 108 -6.67 11.44 -4.30
C VAL A 108 -5.53 11.81 -5.24
N SER A 109 -5.60 13.00 -5.85
CA SER A 109 -4.51 13.50 -6.68
C SER A 109 -3.23 13.76 -5.92
N MET A 110 -3.33 14.40 -4.76
CA MET A 110 -2.18 14.59 -3.88
C MET A 110 -1.64 13.26 -3.36
N TYR A 111 -2.53 12.28 -3.13
CA TYR A 111 -2.16 10.94 -2.67
C TYR A 111 -1.37 10.13 -3.70
N ASN A 112 -1.32 10.55 -4.97
CA ASN A 112 -0.47 9.93 -5.99
C ASN A 112 1.03 10.19 -5.81
N VAL A 113 1.41 11.05 -4.86
CA VAL A 113 2.81 11.21 -4.42
C VAL A 113 3.24 10.08 -3.48
N LEU A 114 2.30 9.36 -2.84
CA LEU A 114 2.58 8.27 -1.91
C LEU A 114 3.51 7.16 -2.46
N PRO A 115 3.36 6.64 -3.69
CA PRO A 115 4.29 5.65 -4.22
C PRO A 115 5.73 6.15 -4.30
N ALA A 116 5.94 7.43 -4.64
CA ALA A 116 7.27 8.02 -4.71
C ALA A 116 7.92 8.11 -3.31
N ILE A 117 7.18 8.60 -2.30
CA ILE A 117 7.68 8.68 -0.92
C ILE A 117 7.99 7.28 -0.38
N THR A 118 7.08 6.32 -0.61
CA THR A 118 7.24 4.93 -0.17
C THR A 118 8.47 4.28 -0.79
N PHE A 119 8.72 4.51 -2.09
CA PHE A 119 9.90 4.00 -2.77
C PHE A 119 11.20 4.56 -2.19
N VAL A 120 11.26 5.88 -1.95
CA VAL A 120 12.45 6.51 -1.33
C VAL A 120 12.71 5.91 0.05
N MET A 121 11.70 5.76 0.89
CA MET A 121 11.87 5.16 2.21
C MET A 121 12.23 3.67 2.16
N ALA A 122 11.61 2.89 1.27
CA ALA A 122 11.96 1.48 1.06
C ALA A 122 13.41 1.32 0.61
N PHE A 123 13.90 2.24 -0.22
CA PHE A 123 15.29 2.26 -0.67
C PHE A 123 16.25 2.58 0.48
N ILE A 124 15.99 3.64 1.27
CA ILE A 124 16.80 4.03 2.43
C ILE A 124 16.88 2.88 3.45
N LEU A 125 15.75 2.23 3.72
CA LEU A 125 15.65 1.11 4.67
C LEU A 125 16.06 -0.24 4.08
N ARG A 126 16.59 -0.26 2.85
CA ARG A 126 17.07 -1.46 2.14
C ARG A 126 16.03 -2.58 1.98
N LEU A 127 14.74 -2.22 2.01
CA LEU A 127 13.62 -3.14 1.77
C LEU A 127 13.44 -3.47 0.29
N GLU A 128 14.00 -2.67 -0.61
CA GLU A 128 13.96 -2.93 -2.05
C GLU A 128 15.36 -2.77 -2.68
N LYS A 129 15.88 -3.86 -3.25
CA LYS A 129 17.18 -3.86 -3.95
C LYS A 129 16.94 -3.60 -5.44
N ILE A 130 17.30 -2.41 -5.90
CA ILE A 130 17.15 -2.05 -7.32
C ILE A 130 18.36 -2.58 -8.10
N LYS A 131 18.17 -3.61 -8.91
CA LYS A 131 19.14 -3.97 -9.96
C LYS A 131 18.96 -3.01 -11.14
N ILE A 132 19.58 -1.83 -11.08
CA ILE A 132 19.38 -0.69 -12.01
C ILE A 132 19.66 -1.06 -13.48
N LYS A 133 20.56 -2.02 -13.75
CA LYS A 133 20.89 -2.49 -15.11
C LYS A 133 19.86 -3.43 -15.75
N SER A 134 18.84 -3.89 -15.02
CA SER A 134 17.79 -4.74 -15.63
C SER A 134 16.76 -3.89 -16.37
N ARG A 135 16.49 -4.23 -17.64
CA ARG A 135 15.39 -3.65 -18.44
C ARG A 135 14.04 -3.65 -17.70
N ARG A 136 13.82 -4.62 -16.81
CA ARG A 136 12.59 -4.73 -16.01
C ARG A 136 12.57 -3.78 -14.81
N SER A 137 13.72 -3.58 -14.15
CA SER A 137 13.84 -2.54 -13.09
C SER A 137 13.62 -1.15 -13.68
N GLN A 138 14.15 -0.91 -14.90
CA GLN A 138 13.88 0.32 -15.64
C GLN A 138 12.39 0.47 -15.97
N ALA A 139 11.71 -0.58 -16.44
CA ALA A 139 10.26 -0.54 -16.69
C ALA A 139 9.44 -0.21 -15.44
N LYS A 140 9.83 -0.72 -14.25
CA LYS A 140 9.18 -0.37 -12.97
C LYS A 140 9.34 1.11 -12.62
N VAL A 141 10.56 1.65 -12.76
CA VAL A 141 10.85 3.06 -12.47
C VAL A 141 10.15 3.98 -13.48
N VAL A 142 10.29 3.70 -14.77
CA VAL A 142 9.64 4.48 -15.84
C VAL A 142 8.12 4.41 -15.72
N GLY A 143 7.55 3.24 -15.44
CA GLY A 143 6.12 3.10 -15.21
C GLY A 143 5.63 3.90 -14.01
N THR A 144 6.39 3.91 -12.90
CA THR A 144 6.08 4.72 -11.72
C THR A 144 6.12 6.22 -12.05
N LEU A 145 7.17 6.68 -12.73
CA LEU A 145 7.30 8.08 -13.18
C LEU A 145 6.17 8.47 -14.13
N ALA A 146 5.83 7.61 -15.09
CA ALA A 146 4.72 7.83 -16.01
C ALA A 146 3.39 7.94 -15.26
N THR A 147 3.18 7.11 -14.23
CA THR A 147 1.95 7.14 -13.44
C THR A 147 1.83 8.45 -12.63
N VAL A 148 2.93 8.92 -12.04
CA VAL A 148 2.99 10.23 -11.35
C VAL A 148 2.77 11.38 -12.33
N ALA A 149 3.42 11.34 -13.49
CA ALA A 149 3.23 12.35 -14.54
C ALA A 149 1.78 12.38 -15.05
N GLY A 150 1.16 11.21 -15.25
CA GLY A 150 -0.25 11.09 -15.62
C GLY A 150 -1.19 11.71 -14.59
N ALA A 151 -0.93 11.51 -13.29
CA ALA A 151 -1.66 12.17 -12.21
C ALA A 151 -1.52 13.71 -12.23
N MET A 152 -0.32 14.22 -12.51
CA MET A 152 -0.10 15.66 -12.67
C MET A 152 -0.84 16.21 -13.89
N VAL A 153 -0.82 15.49 -15.02
CA VAL A 153 -1.56 15.87 -16.23
C VAL A 153 -3.07 15.92 -15.95
N MET A 154 -3.60 14.89 -15.27
CA MET A 154 -5.00 14.77 -14.92
C MET A 154 -5.53 15.94 -14.06
N THR A 155 -4.65 16.53 -13.25
CA THR A 155 -5.00 17.63 -12.33
C THR A 155 -4.72 19.02 -12.89
N LEU A 156 -3.55 19.22 -13.48
CA LEU A 156 -3.04 20.54 -13.84
C LEU A 156 -3.45 20.95 -15.25
N ILE A 157 -3.63 19.99 -16.16
CA ILE A 157 -4.02 20.31 -17.54
C ILE A 157 -5.53 20.55 -17.58
N LYS A 158 -5.89 21.82 -17.76
CA LYS A 158 -7.24 22.21 -18.14
C LYS A 158 -7.43 21.98 -19.64
N GLY A 159 -8.59 21.47 -20.01
CA GLY A 159 -8.97 21.27 -21.40
C GLY A 159 -10.47 21.46 -21.56
N PRO A 160 -10.98 21.45 -22.80
CA PRO A 160 -12.41 21.56 -23.06
C PRO A 160 -13.18 20.48 -22.27
N VAL A 161 -14.34 20.86 -21.76
CA VAL A 161 -15.25 19.94 -21.07
C VAL A 161 -15.80 18.98 -22.12
N LEU A 162 -15.63 17.68 -21.88
CA LEU A 162 -16.07 16.63 -22.78
C LEU A 162 -17.40 16.05 -22.28
N ASN A 163 -18.42 16.07 -23.13
CA ASN A 163 -19.71 15.44 -22.85
C ASN A 163 -19.68 13.96 -23.24
N LEU A 164 -18.90 13.15 -22.52
CA LEU A 164 -18.68 11.73 -22.86
C LEU A 164 -19.86 10.80 -22.49
N PHE A 165 -20.79 11.24 -21.64
CA PHE A 165 -21.84 10.37 -21.07
C PHE A 165 -23.27 10.91 -21.20
N GLY A 166 -23.53 11.88 -22.07
CA GLY A 166 -24.90 12.39 -22.33
C GLY A 166 -25.58 13.09 -21.15
N ILE A 167 -24.86 13.30 -20.04
CA ILE A 167 -25.33 14.10 -18.90
C ILE A 167 -25.41 15.54 -19.39
N HIS A 168 -26.63 16.06 -19.54
CA HIS A 168 -26.88 17.47 -19.80
C HIS A 168 -26.37 18.28 -18.61
N GLY A 169 -25.12 18.74 -18.69
CA GLY A 169 -24.61 19.78 -17.81
C GLY A 169 -25.46 21.03 -18.07
N SER A 170 -26.21 21.43 -17.05
CA SER A 170 -26.99 22.66 -17.03
C SER A 170 -26.19 23.84 -17.60
N ASN A 171 -26.85 24.64 -18.44
CA ASN A 171 -26.44 25.90 -19.08
C ASN A 171 -25.02 26.45 -18.81
N PRO A 172 -24.29 26.91 -19.86
CA PRO A 172 -22.97 27.56 -19.72
C PRO A 172 -23.03 28.99 -19.13
N HIS A 173 -24.14 29.40 -18.52
CA HIS A 173 -24.33 30.73 -17.93
C HIS A 173 -24.52 30.65 -16.42
N ASN A 174 -23.44 30.31 -15.70
CA ASN A 174 -23.03 31.06 -14.52
C ASN A 174 -21.61 30.63 -14.19
N PRO A 175 -20.59 31.49 -14.26
CA PRO A 175 -19.34 31.21 -13.59
C PRO A 175 -19.63 31.36 -12.10
N GLN A 176 -20.15 30.30 -11.46
CA GLN A 176 -20.01 30.19 -10.01
C GLN A 176 -18.51 30.23 -9.75
N HIS A 177 -18.03 31.42 -9.42
CA HIS A 177 -16.75 31.70 -8.79
C HIS A 177 -16.78 31.10 -7.38
N GLY A 178 -16.95 29.78 -7.29
CA GLY A 178 -16.45 28.99 -6.17
C GLY A 178 -14.96 28.82 -6.35
N GLY A 179 -14.23 29.93 -6.48
CA GLY A 179 -12.77 29.90 -6.45
C GLY A 179 -12.38 29.17 -5.17
N VAL A 180 -11.74 28.01 -5.31
CA VAL A 180 -11.17 27.30 -4.17
C VAL A 180 -10.32 28.34 -3.47
N ASN A 181 -10.75 28.78 -2.28
CA ASN A 181 -10.04 29.82 -1.56
C ASN A 181 -8.59 29.32 -1.46
N LEU A 182 -7.65 30.07 -2.04
CA LEU A 182 -6.27 29.63 -2.19
C LEU A 182 -5.70 29.18 -0.83
N GLN A 183 -6.13 29.82 0.26
CA GLN A 183 -5.77 29.40 1.60
C GLN A 183 -6.34 28.04 2.01
N HIS A 184 -7.61 27.74 1.67
CA HIS A 184 -8.19 26.41 1.91
C HIS A 184 -7.51 25.34 1.05
N ALA A 185 -7.17 25.65 -0.20
CA ALA A 185 -6.42 24.75 -1.07
C ALA A 185 -5.02 24.44 -0.52
N ILE A 186 -4.27 25.46 -0.11
CA ILE A 186 -2.93 25.30 0.49
C ILE A 186 -3.02 24.54 1.81
N LYS A 187 -3.98 24.88 2.68
CA LYS A 187 -4.19 24.18 3.95
C LYS A 187 -4.49 22.70 3.71
N GLY A 188 -5.37 22.40 2.77
CA GLY A 188 -5.71 21.03 2.37
C GLY A 188 -4.51 20.28 1.80
N SER A 189 -3.73 20.89 0.90
CA SER A 189 -2.55 20.24 0.32
C SER A 189 -1.48 19.91 1.35
N VAL A 190 -1.22 20.81 2.31
CA VAL A 190 -0.26 20.57 3.39
C VAL A 190 -0.71 19.42 4.28
N MET A 191 -1.99 19.40 4.69
CA MET A 191 -2.56 18.30 5.49
C MET A 191 -2.41 16.95 4.78
N ILE A 192 -2.80 16.88 3.51
CA ILE A 192 -2.75 15.62 2.75
C ILE A 192 -1.30 15.18 2.52
N THR A 193 -0.37 16.11 2.27
CA THR A 193 1.05 15.77 2.11
C THR A 193 1.65 15.17 3.38
N ILE A 194 1.30 15.73 4.55
CA ILE A 194 1.70 15.15 5.85
C ILE A 194 1.07 13.76 6.02
N GLY A 195 -0.21 13.60 5.64
CA GLY A 195 -0.88 12.31 5.60
C GLY A 195 -0.14 11.29 4.73
N CYS A 196 0.20 11.63 3.49
CA CYS A 196 0.98 10.79 2.58
C CYS A 196 2.31 10.33 3.19
N PHE A 197 3.04 11.23 3.87
CA PHE A 197 4.27 10.85 4.55
C PHE A 197 4.00 9.84 5.67
N SER A 198 2.96 10.07 6.47
CA SER A 198 2.55 9.17 7.55
C SER A 198 2.09 7.80 7.03
N CYS A 199 1.29 7.77 5.97
CA CYS A 199 0.89 6.53 5.29
C CYS A 199 2.09 5.80 4.70
N ALA A 200 3.05 6.51 4.11
CA ALA A 200 4.27 5.89 3.62
C ALA A 200 5.05 5.22 4.78
N CYS A 201 5.16 5.89 5.94
CA CYS A 201 5.77 5.31 7.14
C CYS A 201 5.01 4.08 7.62
N PHE A 202 3.68 4.13 7.61
CA PHE A 202 2.81 2.99 7.91
C PHE A 202 3.09 1.81 6.99
N MET A 203 3.14 2.03 5.67
CA MET A 203 3.37 0.97 4.68
C MET A 203 4.71 0.26 4.92
N ILE A 204 5.76 1.01 5.25
CA ILE A 204 7.07 0.45 5.56
C ILE A 204 7.06 -0.30 6.90
N LEU A 205 6.51 0.31 7.96
CA LEU A 205 6.42 -0.32 9.27
C LEU A 205 5.55 -1.58 9.23
N GLN A 206 4.51 -1.60 8.39
CA GLN A 206 3.60 -2.73 8.24
C GLN A 206 4.33 -3.90 7.58
N ALA A 207 5.11 -3.64 6.53
CA ALA A 207 5.96 -4.66 5.91
C ALA A 207 6.92 -5.30 6.92
N LEU A 208 7.59 -4.49 7.75
CA LEU A 208 8.49 -4.96 8.82
C LEU A 208 7.74 -5.71 9.94
N THR A 209 6.50 -5.32 10.22
CA THR A 209 5.70 -5.93 11.30
C THR A 209 5.13 -7.27 10.86
N ILE A 210 4.75 -7.43 9.60
CA ILE A 210 4.23 -8.69 9.05
C ILE A 210 5.31 -9.79 9.05
N GLU A 211 6.58 -9.44 8.88
CA GLU A 211 7.68 -10.41 9.04
C GLU A 211 7.82 -10.89 10.49
N ALA A 212 7.67 -9.99 11.46
CA ALA A 212 7.77 -10.31 12.89
C ALA A 212 6.48 -10.95 13.47
N TYR A 213 5.32 -10.64 12.88
CA TYR A 213 4.01 -11.10 13.31
C TYR A 213 3.20 -11.57 12.08
N PRO A 214 3.47 -12.79 11.55
CA PRO A 214 2.88 -13.31 10.32
C PRO A 214 1.43 -13.81 10.49
N ALA A 215 0.55 -12.95 11.03
CA ALA A 215 -0.88 -13.19 11.23
C ALA A 215 -1.64 -11.94 10.79
N GLU A 216 -1.96 -11.85 9.49
CA GLU A 216 -2.43 -10.64 8.83
C GLU A 216 -3.83 -10.19 9.30
N LEU A 217 -4.74 -11.13 9.59
CA LEU A 217 -6.08 -10.80 10.11
C LEU A 217 -5.97 -10.28 11.54
N SER A 218 -5.15 -10.92 12.38
CA SER A 218 -4.90 -10.51 13.75
C SER A 218 -4.21 -9.16 13.82
N LEU A 219 -3.22 -8.93 12.95
CA LEU A 219 -2.56 -7.63 12.84
C LEU A 219 -3.57 -6.54 12.45
N THR A 220 -4.42 -6.82 11.46
CA THR A 220 -5.49 -5.91 11.04
C THR A 220 -6.45 -5.59 12.18
N ALA A 221 -6.91 -6.61 12.92
CA ALA A 221 -7.78 -6.42 14.07
C ALA A 221 -7.12 -5.56 15.15
N TRP A 222 -5.83 -5.80 15.47
CA TRP A 222 -5.11 -4.97 16.43
C TRP A 222 -4.93 -3.52 15.97
N ILE A 223 -4.58 -3.29 14.71
CA ILE A 223 -4.47 -1.92 14.15
C ILE A 223 -5.83 -1.21 14.24
N CYS A 224 -6.93 -1.90 13.94
CA CYS A 224 -8.27 -1.31 14.06
C CYS A 224 -8.68 -1.06 15.52
N LEU A 225 -8.30 -1.94 16.45
CA LEU A 225 -8.56 -1.74 17.87
C LEU A 225 -7.83 -0.51 18.40
N PHE A 226 -6.52 -0.41 18.18
CA PHE A 226 -5.74 0.74 18.63
C PHE A 226 -6.10 2.01 17.87
N GLY A 227 -6.42 1.92 16.57
CA GLY A 227 -6.93 3.05 15.80
C GLY A 227 -8.26 3.59 16.36
N THR A 228 -9.12 2.72 16.88
CA THR A 228 -10.33 3.12 17.60
C THR A 228 -10.01 3.81 18.92
N VAL A 229 -9.09 3.25 19.72
CA VAL A 229 -8.73 3.80 21.04
C VAL A 229 -8.03 5.14 20.90
N GLU A 230 -6.95 5.21 20.13
CA GLU A 230 -6.15 6.41 19.92
C GLU A 230 -6.94 7.48 19.16
N GLY A 231 -7.64 7.08 18.10
CA GLY A 231 -8.54 7.97 17.35
C GLY A 231 -9.68 8.48 18.22
N GLY A 232 -10.19 7.65 19.14
CA GLY A 232 -11.22 8.00 20.11
C GLY A 232 -10.74 9.08 21.07
N ILE A 233 -9.52 8.93 21.61
CA ILE A 233 -8.89 9.95 22.46
C ILE A 233 -8.76 11.27 21.70
N VAL A 234 -8.23 11.25 20.47
CA VAL A 234 -8.11 12.45 19.64
C VAL A 234 -9.48 13.07 19.35
N ALA A 235 -10.48 12.27 18.99
CA ALA A 235 -11.83 12.74 18.70
C ALA A 235 -12.47 13.39 19.94
N LEU A 236 -12.32 12.79 21.12
CA LEU A 236 -12.82 13.36 22.38
C LEU A 236 -12.15 14.69 22.72
N ILE A 237 -10.85 14.83 22.46
CA ILE A 237 -10.12 16.08 22.69
C ILE A 237 -10.58 17.17 21.70
N MET A 238 -10.65 16.83 20.40
CA MET A 238 -10.94 17.78 19.32
C MET A 238 -12.40 18.22 19.32
N GLU A 239 -13.32 17.31 19.62
CA GLU A 239 -14.78 17.57 19.64
C GLU A 239 -15.34 17.74 21.07
N ARG A 240 -14.47 18.01 22.05
CA ARG A 240 -14.85 18.11 23.49
C ARG A 240 -16.03 19.04 23.79
N ARG A 241 -16.24 20.06 22.95
CA ARG A 241 -17.30 21.06 23.12
C ARG A 241 -18.63 20.67 22.47
N ASN A 242 -18.65 19.63 21.64
CA ASN A 242 -19.83 19.24 20.90
C ASN A 242 -19.98 17.72 20.84
N LEU A 243 -20.47 17.11 21.93
CA LEU A 243 -20.69 15.66 21.99
C LEU A 243 -21.78 15.16 21.01
N SER A 244 -22.62 16.05 20.48
CA SER A 244 -23.67 15.67 19.53
C SER A 244 -23.11 15.11 18.21
N VAL A 245 -21.84 15.37 17.88
CA VAL A 245 -21.17 14.83 16.68
C VAL A 245 -20.99 13.32 16.72
N TRP A 246 -21.07 12.70 17.92
CA TRP A 246 -21.08 11.24 18.09
C TRP A 246 -22.44 10.61 17.80
N SER A 247 -23.50 11.39 17.63
CA SER A 247 -24.81 10.85 17.28
C SER A 247 -24.82 10.37 15.82
N LEU A 248 -24.85 9.06 15.65
CA LEU A 248 -24.95 8.41 14.34
C LEU A 248 -26.43 8.12 14.05
N LYS A 249 -26.94 8.64 12.94
CA LYS A 249 -28.30 8.40 12.46
C LYS A 249 -28.28 7.41 11.30
N TRP A 250 -29.42 6.84 10.96
CA TRP A 250 -29.61 6.01 9.76
C TRP A 250 -29.58 6.88 8.49
N ASP A 251 -28.42 7.45 8.19
CA ASP A 251 -28.18 8.33 7.06
C ASP A 251 -26.85 8.02 6.36
N THR A 252 -26.45 8.89 5.43
CA THR A 252 -25.20 8.76 4.69
C THR A 252 -23.95 8.74 5.58
N LYS A 253 -24.00 9.25 6.82
CA LYS A 253 -22.87 9.25 7.77
C LYS A 253 -22.62 7.83 8.30
N LEU A 254 -23.69 7.11 8.65
CA LEU A 254 -23.60 5.70 9.04
C LEU A 254 -23.13 4.85 7.85
N LEU A 255 -23.70 5.07 6.66
CA LEU A 255 -23.28 4.34 5.46
C LEU A 255 -21.77 4.55 5.18
N ALA A 256 -21.29 5.80 5.30
CA ALA A 256 -19.87 6.13 5.15
C ALA A 256 -18.99 5.39 6.15
N ALA A 257 -19.37 5.40 7.43
CA ALA A 257 -18.61 4.73 8.47
C ALA A 257 -18.57 3.21 8.29
N VAL A 258 -19.71 2.57 7.99
CA VAL A 258 -19.81 1.11 7.81
C VAL A 258 -19.04 0.66 6.57
N TYR A 259 -19.29 1.30 5.42
CA TYR A 259 -18.62 0.95 4.16
C TYR A 259 -17.10 1.13 4.27
N SER A 260 -16.65 2.31 4.72
CA SER A 260 -15.22 2.58 4.85
C SER A 260 -14.56 1.68 5.91
N GLY A 261 -15.28 1.31 6.97
CA GLY A 261 -14.78 0.42 8.00
C GLY A 261 -14.56 -0.99 7.48
N ILE A 262 -15.59 -1.59 6.89
CA ILE A 262 -15.53 -2.98 6.43
C ILE A 262 -14.59 -3.11 5.23
N VAL A 263 -14.78 -2.30 4.20
CA VAL A 263 -14.05 -2.43 2.93
C VAL A 263 -12.66 -1.80 3.02
N CYS A 264 -12.57 -0.55 3.50
CA CYS A 264 -11.35 0.25 3.39
C CYS A 264 -10.42 0.19 4.61
N SER A 265 -10.86 -0.38 5.74
CA SER A 265 -9.96 -0.66 6.87
C SER A 265 -9.85 -2.17 7.09
N GLY A 266 -10.97 -2.88 7.26
CA GLY A 266 -10.96 -4.31 7.55
C GLY A 266 -10.38 -5.15 6.40
N MET A 267 -11.08 -5.20 5.26
CA MET A 267 -10.61 -5.95 4.09
C MET A 267 -9.32 -5.36 3.53
N ALA A 268 -9.20 -4.02 3.51
CA ALA A 268 -8.05 -3.37 2.92
C ALA A 268 -6.75 -3.66 3.64
N TYR A 269 -6.68 -3.50 4.96
CA TYR A 269 -5.46 -3.78 5.72
C TYR A 269 -5.05 -5.25 5.63
N TYR A 270 -6.03 -6.15 5.60
CA TYR A 270 -5.77 -7.58 5.42
C TYR A 270 -5.19 -7.89 4.03
N ILE A 271 -5.86 -7.46 2.96
CA ILE A 271 -5.42 -7.71 1.58
C ILE A 271 -4.07 -7.01 1.34
N GLN A 272 -3.93 -5.77 1.80
CA GLN A 272 -2.70 -5.01 1.72
C GLN A 272 -1.56 -5.75 2.42
N GLY A 273 -1.75 -6.21 3.65
CA GLY A 273 -0.74 -6.98 4.37
C GLY A 273 -0.35 -8.27 3.65
N ALA A 274 -1.33 -9.02 3.14
CA ALA A 274 -1.09 -10.24 2.36
C ALA A 274 -0.32 -9.97 1.06
N VAL A 275 -0.60 -8.85 0.38
CA VAL A 275 0.13 -8.43 -0.81
C VAL A 275 1.53 -7.94 -0.44
N MET A 276 1.71 -7.17 0.63
CA MET A 276 3.02 -6.70 1.09
C MET A 276 3.98 -7.84 1.38
N LYS A 277 3.49 -8.88 2.07
CA LYS A 277 4.27 -10.08 2.38
C LYS A 277 4.85 -10.76 1.14
N THR A 278 4.16 -10.67 0.00
CA THR A 278 4.55 -11.37 -1.23
C THR A 278 5.18 -10.45 -2.28
N ARG A 279 4.87 -9.16 -2.28
CA ARG A 279 5.23 -8.21 -3.35
C ARG A 279 5.99 -6.98 -2.87
N GLY A 280 6.07 -6.77 -1.56
CA GLY A 280 6.67 -5.60 -0.91
C GLY A 280 5.73 -4.40 -0.80
N PRO A 281 6.08 -3.39 0.02
CA PRO A 281 5.24 -2.22 0.29
C PRO A 281 5.07 -1.31 -0.93
N VAL A 282 6.12 -1.11 -1.74
CA VAL A 282 6.05 -0.25 -2.92
C VAL A 282 5.04 -0.76 -3.93
N PHE A 283 4.95 -2.08 -4.12
CA PHE A 283 4.00 -2.68 -5.07
C PHE A 283 2.55 -2.31 -4.77
N VAL A 284 2.14 -2.25 -3.49
CA VAL A 284 0.78 -1.85 -3.13
C VAL A 284 0.55 -0.39 -3.53
N THR A 285 1.45 0.50 -3.12
CA THR A 285 1.30 1.95 -3.34
C THR A 285 1.35 2.36 -4.80
N THR A 286 2.02 1.61 -5.68
CA THR A 286 2.09 1.94 -7.11
C THR A 286 0.71 1.96 -7.79
N PHE A 287 -0.28 1.25 -7.24
CA PHE A 287 -1.65 1.23 -7.79
C PHE A 287 -2.52 2.41 -7.33
N ASN A 288 -2.07 3.27 -6.42
CA ASN A 288 -2.86 4.41 -5.93
C ASN A 288 -3.41 5.33 -7.04
N PRO A 289 -2.65 5.62 -8.12
CA PRO A 289 -3.19 6.43 -9.21
C PRO A 289 -4.36 5.79 -9.96
N LEU A 290 -4.59 4.48 -9.83
CA LEU A 290 -5.81 3.86 -10.34
C LEU A 290 -7.05 4.34 -9.56
N CYS A 291 -6.96 4.57 -8.24
CA CYS A 291 -8.06 5.16 -7.47
C CYS A 291 -8.46 6.53 -8.03
N MET A 292 -7.48 7.36 -8.41
CA MET A 292 -7.75 8.67 -9.03
C MET A 292 -8.63 8.56 -10.27
N VAL A 293 -8.33 7.60 -11.16
CA VAL A 293 -9.11 7.36 -12.37
C VAL A 293 -10.54 6.94 -12.01
N ILE A 294 -10.69 6.00 -11.07
CA ILE A 294 -12.01 5.51 -10.63
C ILE A 294 -12.82 6.63 -9.96
N VAL A 295 -12.20 7.43 -9.08
CA VAL A 295 -12.84 8.57 -8.40
C VAL A 295 -13.27 9.63 -9.38
N ALA A 296 -12.48 9.94 -10.40
CA ALA A 296 -12.89 10.92 -11.41
C ALA A 296 -14.10 10.43 -12.22
N ILE A 297 -14.14 9.15 -12.57
CA ILE A 297 -15.28 8.54 -13.26
C ILE A 297 -16.51 8.57 -12.34
N MET A 298 -16.42 8.01 -11.13
CA MET A 298 -17.55 7.95 -10.20
C MET A 298 -18.00 9.36 -9.75
N GLY A 299 -17.07 10.28 -9.52
CA GLY A 299 -17.35 11.67 -9.18
C GLY A 299 -18.09 12.42 -10.28
N SER A 300 -17.85 12.09 -11.55
CA SER A 300 -18.63 12.67 -12.65
C SER A 300 -20.11 12.24 -12.61
N PHE A 301 -20.40 10.99 -12.24
CA PHE A 301 -21.77 10.48 -12.12
C PHE A 301 -22.48 10.95 -10.85
N PHE A 302 -21.80 10.93 -9.70
CA PHE A 302 -22.42 11.16 -8.39
C PHE A 302 -22.28 12.59 -7.87
N LEU A 303 -21.19 13.30 -8.21
CA LEU A 303 -20.89 14.65 -7.74
C LEU A 303 -21.06 15.72 -8.85
N ALA A 304 -21.48 15.30 -10.05
CA ALA A 304 -21.56 16.16 -11.24
C ALA A 304 -20.23 16.89 -11.55
N GLU A 305 -19.09 16.26 -11.24
CA GLU A 305 -17.78 16.81 -11.60
C GLU A 305 -17.57 16.78 -13.12
N GLN A 306 -17.18 17.92 -13.69
CA GLN A 306 -16.92 18.03 -15.13
C GLN A 306 -15.67 17.21 -15.55
N ILE A 307 -15.78 16.44 -16.63
CA ILE A 307 -14.64 15.73 -17.23
C ILE A 307 -14.01 16.65 -18.28
N SER A 308 -12.74 17.00 -18.10
CA SER A 308 -11.95 17.76 -19.05
C SER A 308 -11.05 16.86 -19.89
N LEU A 309 -10.65 17.31 -21.08
CA LEU A 309 -9.69 16.59 -21.93
C LEU A 309 -8.39 16.22 -21.19
N GLY A 310 -7.87 17.13 -20.35
CA GLY A 310 -6.67 16.86 -19.54
C GLY A 310 -6.87 15.70 -18.56
N ARG A 311 -8.07 15.54 -17.99
CA ARG A 311 -8.40 14.39 -17.14
C ARG A 311 -8.36 13.07 -17.90
N VAL A 312 -8.86 13.04 -19.13
CA VAL A 312 -8.84 11.85 -20.00
C VAL A 312 -7.42 11.47 -20.39
N ILE A 313 -6.62 12.43 -20.85
CA ILE A 313 -5.22 12.19 -21.23
C ILE A 313 -4.42 11.67 -20.03
N GLY A 314 -4.58 12.30 -18.86
CA GLY A 314 -3.90 11.88 -17.64
C GLY A 314 -4.28 10.45 -17.21
N ALA A 315 -5.56 10.08 -17.31
CA ALA A 315 -6.01 8.72 -17.04
C ALA A 315 -5.38 7.67 -17.99
N ILE A 316 -5.26 7.98 -19.29
CA ILE A 316 -4.59 7.09 -20.27
C ILE A 316 -3.12 6.89 -19.87
N VAL A 317 -2.41 7.97 -19.53
CA VAL A 317 -1.00 7.90 -19.10
C VAL A 317 -0.84 7.09 -17.81
N ILE A 318 -1.76 7.22 -16.84
CA ILE A 318 -1.79 6.39 -15.63
C ILE A 318 -1.93 4.91 -15.97
N ILE A 319 -2.88 4.54 -16.83
CA ILE A 319 -3.13 3.15 -17.22
C ILE A 319 -1.89 2.54 -17.90
N LEU A 320 -1.25 3.29 -18.82
CA LEU A 320 -0.03 2.86 -19.49
C LEU A 320 1.14 2.72 -18.49
N GLY A 321 1.29 3.65 -17.54
CA GLY A 321 2.30 3.58 -16.49
C GLY A 321 2.14 2.35 -15.61
N LEU A 322 0.92 2.07 -15.16
CA LEU A 322 0.59 0.86 -14.39
C LEU A 322 0.85 -0.42 -15.18
N TYR A 323 0.52 -0.45 -16.48
CA TYR A 323 0.82 -1.58 -17.35
C TYR A 323 2.33 -1.88 -17.38
N LEU A 324 3.18 -0.86 -17.50
CA LEU A 324 4.64 -1.02 -17.49
C LEU A 324 5.15 -1.58 -16.14
N VAL A 325 4.57 -1.13 -15.01
CA VAL A 325 4.90 -1.64 -13.68
C VAL A 325 4.51 -3.12 -13.55
N VAL A 326 3.29 -3.47 -13.96
CA VAL A 326 2.77 -4.84 -13.93
C VAL A 326 3.64 -5.75 -14.81
N TRP A 327 3.93 -5.31 -16.03
CA TRP A 327 4.82 -6.02 -16.96
C TRP A 327 6.20 -6.26 -16.35
N GLY A 328 6.80 -5.22 -15.76
CA GLY A 328 8.10 -5.29 -15.10
C GLY A 328 8.15 -6.26 -13.91
N LYS A 329 7.04 -6.44 -13.18
CA LYS A 329 6.91 -7.40 -12.06
C LYS A 329 6.49 -8.81 -12.50
N SER A 330 5.95 -8.98 -13.71
CA SER A 330 5.23 -10.20 -14.07
C SER A 330 6.10 -11.46 -14.05
N ASN A 331 7.41 -11.42 -14.32
CA ASN A 331 8.26 -12.62 -14.47
C ASN A 331 9.39 -12.76 -13.42
N ASP A 332 9.24 -12.19 -12.22
CA ASP A 332 10.18 -12.40 -11.10
C ASP A 332 9.86 -13.69 -10.29
N TYR A 333 9.12 -14.66 -10.85
CA TYR A 333 8.51 -15.79 -10.12
C TYR A 333 9.04 -17.16 -10.52
N GLU A 334 10.36 -17.31 -10.69
CA GLU A 334 10.97 -18.63 -10.58
C GLU A 334 11.43 -18.84 -9.13
N SER A 335 10.64 -19.65 -8.41
CA SER A 335 10.90 -20.34 -7.13
C SER A 335 11.18 -19.51 -5.86
N PRO A 336 10.47 -19.78 -4.74
CA PRO A 336 11.00 -19.47 -3.41
C PRO A 336 12.24 -20.35 -3.18
N CYS A 337 13.41 -19.74 -3.00
CA CYS A 337 14.56 -20.45 -2.45
C CYS A 337 14.24 -20.77 -0.97
N PRO A 338 14.28 -22.04 -0.53
CA PRO A 338 14.15 -22.35 0.88
C PRO A 338 15.36 -21.71 1.58
N THR A 339 15.09 -20.74 2.45
CA THR A 339 16.10 -20.19 3.33
C THR A 339 16.46 -21.29 4.33
N THR A 340 17.48 -22.08 4.03
CA THR A 340 18.14 -22.94 5.01
C THR A 340 18.64 -22.02 6.12
N LYS A 341 17.97 -22.04 7.25
CA LYS A 341 18.49 -21.46 8.49
C LYS A 341 19.60 -22.37 8.97
N GLU A 342 20.84 -22.02 8.68
CA GLU A 342 22.00 -22.53 9.42
C GLU A 342 21.87 -22.01 10.86
N HIS A 343 21.45 -22.91 11.76
CA HIS A 343 21.59 -22.70 13.19
C HIS A 343 23.04 -22.98 13.56
N THR A 344 23.87 -21.94 13.63
CA THR A 344 25.12 -21.99 14.39
C THR A 344 24.77 -21.61 15.83
N LEU A 345 24.74 -22.60 16.72
CA LEU A 345 24.75 -22.38 18.18
C LEU A 345 26.20 -22.32 18.68
N PRO A 346 26.49 -21.54 19.74
CA PRO A 346 27.85 -21.24 20.16
C PRO A 346 28.46 -22.34 21.03
N ASP A 347 29.78 -22.35 20.96
CA ASP A 347 30.79 -23.07 21.72
C ASP A 347 30.46 -23.29 23.22
N LYS A 348 30.71 -24.50 23.70
CA LYS A 348 30.82 -24.79 25.13
C LYS A 348 31.92 -25.84 25.33
N GLN A 349 33.09 -25.35 25.72
CA GLN A 349 34.18 -26.13 26.30
C GLN A 349 33.68 -26.86 27.56
N THR A 350 33.89 -28.18 27.60
CA THR A 350 34.19 -28.93 28.82
C THR A 350 35.17 -30.04 28.47
N VAL A 351 36.33 -29.97 29.12
CA VAL A 351 37.37 -30.98 29.23
C VAL A 351 36.79 -32.21 29.95
N ASP A 352 37.02 -33.42 29.43
CA ASP A 352 37.51 -34.57 30.22
C ASP A 352 37.81 -35.80 29.33
N GLU A 353 38.75 -36.60 29.84
CA GLU A 353 39.60 -37.60 29.19
C GLU A 353 38.97 -38.96 28.81
N SER A 354 39.69 -39.63 27.92
CA SER A 354 39.88 -41.10 27.80
C SER A 354 38.74 -41.97 27.23
N ASN A 355 38.93 -42.48 26.01
CA ASN A 355 39.50 -43.82 25.82
C ASN A 355 39.75 -44.15 24.33
N SER A 356 40.82 -44.91 24.14
CA SER A 356 41.38 -45.48 22.93
C SER A 356 40.42 -46.29 22.07
N ILE A 357 40.64 -46.28 20.75
CA ILE A 357 40.96 -47.46 19.93
C ILE A 357 41.60 -46.95 18.63
N GLU A 358 42.77 -47.52 18.33
CA GLU A 358 43.58 -47.32 17.13
C GLU A 358 42.86 -47.87 15.89
N GLU A 359 43.03 -47.21 14.74
CA GLU A 359 43.33 -47.93 13.50
C GLU A 359 44.08 -47.05 12.51
N HIS A 360 45.24 -47.57 12.10
CA HIS A 360 46.24 -47.03 11.19
C HIS A 360 45.76 -47.00 9.72
N SER A 361 46.05 -45.92 8.99
CA SER A 361 46.89 -46.02 7.77
C SER A 361 47.11 -44.68 7.06
N ASN A 362 48.38 -44.27 7.09
CA ASN A 362 49.22 -43.70 6.02
C ASN A 362 48.80 -42.42 5.27
N HIS A 363 49.50 -41.36 5.66
CA HIS A 363 50.11 -40.31 4.82
C HIS A 363 50.29 -40.66 3.33
N GLU A 364 49.96 -39.73 2.44
CA GLU A 364 51.00 -38.94 1.76
C GLU A 364 50.45 -37.61 1.22
N VAL A 365 51.17 -36.54 1.56
CA VAL A 365 51.05 -35.17 1.04
C VAL A 365 52.03 -35.09 -0.14
N ILE A 366 51.69 -34.37 -1.22
CA ILE A 366 52.55 -33.34 -1.85
C ILE A 366 51.87 -32.77 -3.09
N SER A 367 51.86 -31.45 -3.10
CA SER A 367 51.46 -30.52 -4.14
C SER A 367 52.56 -30.22 -5.15
N LEU A 368 52.14 -29.60 -6.27
CA LEU A 368 52.82 -28.58 -7.09
C LEU A 368 53.60 -28.98 -8.36
N SER A 369 53.05 -28.45 -9.46
CA SER A 369 53.69 -27.53 -10.43
C SER A 369 54.32 -28.06 -11.73
N ASN A 370 53.69 -27.62 -12.83
CA ASN A 370 54.23 -27.07 -14.08
C ASN A 370 55.54 -27.63 -14.68
N LEU A 371 55.38 -28.31 -15.82
CA LEU A 371 56.25 -28.33 -17.00
C LEU A 371 55.28 -28.56 -18.19
N GLY A 372 55.28 -27.93 -19.36
CA GLY A 372 56.15 -26.98 -20.04
C GLY A 372 55.51 -26.78 -21.43
N ALA A 373 55.69 -25.60 -22.01
CA ALA A 373 55.15 -25.18 -23.30
C ALA A 373 55.95 -25.71 -24.50
N GLY A 374 55.32 -25.72 -25.69
CA GLY A 374 55.95 -25.81 -27.01
C GLY A 374 55.08 -26.60 -28.01
N ASN A 375 54.21 -25.94 -28.79
CA ASN A 375 54.39 -25.50 -30.19
C ASN A 375 54.72 -26.65 -31.20
N ILE A 376 54.30 -26.74 -32.46
CA ILE A 376 53.37 -26.10 -33.42
C ILE A 376 53.53 -26.95 -34.74
N ALA A 377 52.58 -26.83 -35.68
CA ALA A 377 52.61 -27.21 -37.13
C ALA A 377 52.28 -28.67 -37.47
N ARG A 378 51.25 -29.01 -38.26
CA ARG A 378 50.72 -28.64 -39.60
C ARG A 378 51.11 -29.70 -40.65
N ASP A 379 50.09 -30.37 -41.19
CA ASP A 379 49.89 -30.88 -42.57
C ASP A 379 48.56 -31.68 -42.56
N GLU A 380 47.77 -31.87 -43.62
CA GLU A 380 47.30 -31.10 -44.77
C GLU A 380 46.13 -31.94 -45.38
N GLN A 381 45.19 -31.29 -46.10
CA GLN A 381 44.18 -31.84 -47.06
C GLN A 381 42.94 -32.53 -46.45
N VAL A 382 41.68 -32.11 -46.71
CA VAL A 382 41.00 -31.71 -47.97
C VAL A 382 40.09 -30.51 -47.77
#